data_AF-A0A538GAK9-F1
#
_entry.id   AF-A0A538GAK9-F1
#
_cell.length_a   1.000
_cell.length_b   1.000
_cell.length_c   1.000
_cell.angle_alpha   90.00
_cell.angle_beta   90.00
_cell.angle_gamma   90.00
#
_symmetry.space_group_name_H-M   'P 1'
#
loop_
_entity.id
_entity.type
_entity.pdbx_description
1 polymer ?
#
loop_
_entity_poly.entity_id
_entity_poly.type
_entity_poly.pdbx_seq_one_letter_code
_entity_poly.pdbx_strand_id
1 'polypeptide(L)'
;MRAGGKQNDLDDVGLTNRHLCFMEMLGNFSFGDYFKDGAVDFAWEFVTERMKLEPERLWPTIFAGDPELQLGEDEIAIASWERYVPRERIIGLPRSENFWQAADTGPCGPCSELHYDRGEEYGCGRPTCAPGCECERFLELWNLVFMEFDLAEDGTLTALPRQNIDTGMGLERAAMILQGVDSLFDIDTFEPLLAWVGERANVPYGSSEDATKAYRVVVEHARTAAFLVAEGVAPANEGRGYVLRRVIRRAVQFGRRLGLEPPFLHELADVVRGQMGSVYPELEERRSEVTELIRAEEDRFRETLARGEKLFEEMVAKGEITPEDAFRLHDTFGFPWELTKELAAERGLEVNEEEFTRLMEEQRERSRQGSAFEVDVRVTGPRTEFVGYERTDVLTAILAYAELGDGTFQAKLERSPFYPEGGGQVSDAGYIENEETGARAELIKATRLDDDQVLTFSGQGFGEGIRVRAVVPWSVRFPTMANHTATHVLHKALRDLLGEHVKQAGSAVRPDKLRFDFTHPQALTPDER
;
A
#
# COMPACT_ATOMS: atom_id res chain seq x y z
N MET A 1 6.85 -5.53 6.49
CA MET A 1 6.87 -4.06 6.27
C MET A 1 5.67 -3.41 6.92
N ARG A 2 5.87 -2.42 7.80
CA ARG A 2 4.84 -1.62 8.49
C ARG A 2 5.05 -0.11 8.22
N ALA A 3 4.90 0.29 6.95
CA ALA A 3 5.14 1.66 6.49
C ALA A 3 3.93 2.27 5.74
N GLY A 4 2.74 1.68 5.90
CA GLY A 4 1.49 2.16 5.29
C GLY A 4 0.30 1.25 5.62
N GLY A 5 -0.93 1.75 5.37
CA GLY A 5 -2.17 1.02 5.69
C GLY A 5 -2.54 1.06 7.18
N LYS A 6 -3.33 0.08 7.63
CA LYS A 6 -3.87 -0.01 9.01
C LYS A 6 -2.79 -0.25 10.07
N GLN A 7 -1.68 -0.89 9.70
CA GLN A 7 -0.53 -1.19 10.57
C GLN A 7 0.69 -0.40 10.07
N ASN A 8 0.75 0.88 10.45
CA ASN A 8 1.79 1.81 10.03
C ASN A 8 2.57 2.32 11.23
N ASP A 9 3.85 1.95 11.31
CA ASP A 9 4.73 2.32 12.42
C ASP A 9 5.74 3.40 12.00
N LEU A 10 5.63 3.93 10.78
CA LEU A 10 6.61 4.84 10.16
C LEU A 10 6.89 6.09 10.99
N ASP A 11 5.87 6.60 11.67
CA ASP A 11 5.96 7.80 12.49
C ASP A 11 6.51 7.49 13.90
N ASP A 12 6.41 6.24 14.37
CA ASP A 12 6.94 5.76 15.66
C ASP A 12 8.43 5.37 15.61
N VAL A 13 8.96 5.14 14.41
CA VAL A 13 10.38 4.86 14.20
C VAL A 13 11.24 6.02 14.71
N GLY A 14 12.17 5.69 15.60
CA GLY A 14 13.08 6.65 16.25
C GLY A 14 12.48 7.39 17.44
N LEU A 15 11.15 7.37 17.64
CA LEU A 15 10.50 7.88 18.85
C LEU A 15 10.50 6.84 19.97
N THR A 16 10.19 5.60 19.61
CA THR A 16 10.14 4.48 20.56
C THR A 16 11.37 3.60 20.44
N ASN A 17 11.57 2.72 21.43
CA ASN A 17 12.65 1.75 21.41
C ASN A 17 12.31 0.44 20.67
N ARG A 18 11.07 0.29 20.17
CA ARG A 18 10.48 -1.01 19.79
C ARG A 18 9.75 -1.07 18.44
N HIS A 19 9.79 -0.01 17.65
CA HIS A 19 9.12 0.07 16.35
C HIS A 19 10.12 0.20 15.19
N LEU A 20 9.86 -0.55 14.13
CA LEU A 20 10.60 -0.56 12.86
C LEU A 20 9.58 -0.63 11.71
N CYS A 21 9.90 -0.05 10.55
CA CYS A 21 9.13 -0.28 9.34
C CYS A 21 9.46 -1.65 8.74
N PHE A 22 10.75 -1.99 8.67
CA PHE A 22 11.25 -3.30 8.28
C PHE A 22 11.66 -4.09 9.52
N MET A 23 11.06 -5.26 9.69
CA MET A 23 11.45 -6.26 10.69
C MET A 23 11.29 -7.65 10.12
N GLU A 24 12.08 -8.59 10.61
CA GLU A 24 11.95 -10.00 10.29
C GLU A 24 10.98 -10.65 11.28
N MET A 25 9.85 -11.12 10.77
CA MET A 25 8.86 -11.83 11.57
C MET A 25 9.07 -13.33 11.40
N LEU A 26 9.61 -13.98 12.44
CA LEU A 26 9.72 -15.42 12.51
C LEU A 26 8.38 -16.03 12.90
N GLY A 27 8.01 -17.15 12.29
CA GLY A 27 6.70 -17.73 12.55
C GLY A 27 6.59 -19.17 12.09
N ASN A 28 5.56 -19.85 12.60
CA ASN A 28 5.16 -21.17 12.19
C ASN A 28 3.65 -21.19 11.98
N PHE A 29 3.22 -21.86 10.90
CA PHE A 29 1.83 -21.89 10.48
C PHE A 29 1.29 -23.32 10.57
N SER A 30 0.05 -23.47 11.04
CA SER A 30 -0.67 -24.75 11.08
C SER A 30 -1.97 -24.62 10.31
N PHE A 31 -2.26 -25.58 9.44
CA PHE A 31 -3.51 -25.68 8.68
C PHE A 31 -4.30 -26.92 9.08
N GLY A 32 -4.46 -27.11 10.40
CA GLY A 32 -5.24 -28.19 11.01
C GLY A 32 -4.44 -29.34 11.64
N ASP A 33 -3.10 -29.22 11.73
CA ASP A 33 -2.25 -30.26 12.34
C ASP A 33 -2.23 -30.16 13.87
N TYR A 34 -2.22 -28.93 14.38
CA TYR A 34 -2.39 -28.58 15.79
C TYR A 34 -3.08 -27.21 15.90
N PHE A 35 -3.56 -26.88 17.11
CA PHE A 35 -4.21 -25.60 17.40
C PHE A 35 -3.60 -24.95 18.66
N LYS A 36 -4.39 -24.30 19.53
CA LYS A 36 -3.90 -23.49 20.66
C LYS A 36 -2.88 -24.23 21.55
N ASP A 37 -3.21 -25.45 21.98
CA ASP A 37 -2.31 -26.24 22.83
C ASP A 37 -0.92 -26.46 22.20
N GLY A 38 -0.89 -26.90 20.94
CA GLY A 38 0.38 -27.14 20.24
C GLY A 38 1.15 -25.86 19.95
N ALA A 39 0.45 -24.75 19.67
CA ALA A 39 1.09 -23.46 19.46
C ALA A 39 1.77 -22.96 20.74
N VAL A 40 1.09 -23.08 21.88
CA VAL A 40 1.62 -22.73 23.20
C VAL A 40 2.80 -23.61 23.59
N ASP A 41 2.70 -24.93 23.37
CA ASP A 41 3.78 -25.88 23.67
C ASP A 41 5.05 -25.55 22.86
N PHE A 42 4.92 -25.28 21.55
CA PHE A 42 6.06 -24.89 20.71
C PHE A 42 6.65 -23.53 21.09
N ALA A 43 5.80 -22.53 21.37
CA ALA A 43 6.27 -21.21 21.79
C ALA A 43 7.07 -21.32 23.10
N TRP A 44 6.55 -22.08 24.07
CA TRP A 44 7.22 -22.30 25.34
C TRP A 44 8.54 -23.06 25.20
N GLU A 45 8.56 -24.19 24.48
CA GLU A 45 9.79 -24.96 24.22
C GLU A 45 10.84 -24.07 23.56
N PHE A 46 10.47 -23.35 22.50
CA PHE A 46 11.43 -22.54 21.76
C PHE A 46 12.01 -21.42 22.64
N VAL A 47 11.18 -20.67 23.36
CA VAL A 47 11.63 -19.53 24.15
C VAL A 47 12.44 -19.96 25.38
N THR A 48 12.03 -21.02 26.08
CA THR A 48 12.70 -21.44 27.33
C THR A 48 13.81 -22.44 27.10
N GLU A 49 13.65 -23.38 26.17
CA GLU A 49 14.65 -24.44 25.94
C GLU A 49 15.64 -24.10 24.82
N ARG A 50 15.25 -23.36 23.79
CA ARG A 50 16.15 -23.01 22.66
C ARG A 50 16.80 -21.65 22.85
N MET A 51 15.99 -20.61 23.10
CA MET A 51 16.49 -19.26 23.37
C MET A 51 17.03 -19.09 24.79
N LYS A 52 16.71 -20.01 25.71
CA LYS A 52 17.15 -19.98 27.11
C LYS A 52 16.68 -18.75 27.89
N LEU A 53 15.51 -18.20 27.53
CA LEU A 53 14.90 -17.13 28.33
C LEU A 53 14.36 -17.69 29.65
N GLU A 54 14.40 -16.85 30.68
CA GLU A 54 13.99 -17.17 32.05
C GLU A 54 12.46 -17.35 32.13
N PRO A 55 11.94 -18.56 32.46
CA PRO A 55 10.50 -18.82 32.54
C PRO A 55 9.73 -17.90 33.50
N GLU A 56 10.41 -17.39 34.54
CA GLU A 56 9.85 -16.51 35.56
C GLU A 56 9.56 -15.11 35.01
N ARG A 57 10.21 -14.72 33.90
CA ARG A 57 10.00 -13.43 33.22
C ARG A 57 8.97 -13.49 32.11
N LEU A 58 8.42 -14.65 31.80
CA LEU A 58 7.43 -14.81 30.74
C LEU A 58 6.01 -14.58 31.27
N TRP A 59 5.26 -13.75 30.54
CA TRP A 59 3.88 -13.35 30.85
C TRP A 59 3.00 -13.46 29.61
N PRO A 60 2.19 -14.51 29.49
CA PRO A 60 1.22 -14.62 28.40
C PRO A 60 0.05 -13.67 28.60
N THR A 61 -0.45 -13.11 27.51
CA THR A 61 -1.75 -12.44 27.46
C THR A 61 -2.73 -13.27 26.67
N ILE A 62 -4.02 -13.10 26.92
CA ILE A 62 -5.10 -13.81 26.23
C ILE A 62 -6.26 -12.86 25.95
N PHE A 63 -7.08 -13.21 24.97
CA PHE A 63 -8.31 -12.48 24.69
C PHE A 63 -9.29 -12.54 25.87
N ALA A 64 -9.64 -11.38 26.43
CA ALA A 64 -10.54 -11.25 27.58
C ALA A 64 -12.03 -11.42 27.22
N GLY A 65 -12.37 -11.59 25.95
CA GLY A 65 -13.74 -11.60 25.45
C GLY A 65 -14.17 -10.24 24.89
N ASP A 66 -15.26 -10.27 24.11
CA ASP A 66 -15.88 -9.09 23.51
C ASP A 66 -17.40 -9.30 23.42
N PRO A 67 -18.20 -8.48 24.12
CA PRO A 67 -19.66 -8.59 24.09
C PRO A 67 -20.29 -8.31 22.72
N GLU A 68 -19.69 -7.48 21.88
CA GLU A 68 -20.21 -7.16 20.54
C GLU A 68 -20.07 -8.36 19.61
N LEU A 69 -18.94 -9.07 19.71
CA LEU A 69 -18.68 -10.32 19.00
C LEU A 69 -19.37 -11.54 19.62
N GLN A 70 -19.97 -11.37 20.81
CA GLN A 70 -20.55 -12.47 21.59
C GLN A 70 -19.54 -13.57 21.93
N LEU A 71 -18.29 -13.18 22.16
CA LEU A 71 -17.20 -14.08 22.54
C LEU A 71 -16.81 -13.87 24.00
N GLY A 72 -16.57 -14.97 24.71
CA GLY A 72 -16.03 -14.96 26.07
C GLY A 72 -14.50 -14.91 26.08
N GLU A 73 -13.94 -14.94 27.29
CA GLU A 73 -12.51 -15.12 27.52
C GLU A 73 -12.01 -16.42 26.87
N ASP A 74 -10.79 -16.43 26.33
CA ASP A 74 -10.22 -17.61 25.67
C ASP A 74 -9.76 -18.69 26.67
N GLU A 75 -10.73 -19.43 27.20
CA GLU A 75 -10.53 -20.49 28.21
C GLU A 75 -9.58 -21.60 27.74
N ILE A 76 -9.54 -21.87 26.42
CA ILE A 76 -8.62 -22.88 25.87
C ILE A 76 -7.19 -22.37 25.99
N ALA A 77 -6.91 -21.13 25.56
CA ALA A 77 -5.58 -20.55 25.69
C ALA A 77 -5.14 -20.44 27.17
N ILE A 78 -6.05 -20.09 28.08
CA ILE A 78 -5.77 -20.08 29.52
C ILE A 78 -5.33 -21.46 29.99
N ALA A 79 -6.12 -22.51 29.73
CA ALA A 79 -5.79 -23.86 30.13
C ALA A 79 -4.46 -24.35 29.50
N SER A 80 -4.14 -23.89 28.29
CA SER A 80 -2.85 -24.16 27.65
C SER A 80 -1.69 -23.55 28.42
N TRP A 81 -1.79 -22.26 28.78
CA TRP A 81 -0.73 -21.53 29.49
C TRP A 81 -0.58 -21.93 30.96
N GLU A 82 -1.66 -22.33 31.64
CA GLU A 82 -1.62 -22.78 33.05
C GLU A 82 -0.72 -24.01 33.27
N ARG A 83 -0.36 -24.74 32.20
CA ARG A 83 0.65 -25.80 32.25
C ARG A 83 2.07 -25.30 32.56
N TYR A 84 2.33 -24.02 32.27
CA TYR A 84 3.68 -23.44 32.24
C TYR A 84 3.83 -22.24 33.16
N VAL A 85 2.80 -21.40 33.26
CA VAL A 85 2.78 -20.20 34.10
C VAL A 85 1.58 -20.23 35.05
N PRO A 86 1.69 -19.66 36.26
CA PRO A 86 0.57 -19.57 37.16
C PRO A 86 -0.48 -18.57 36.64
N ARG A 87 -1.76 -18.81 36.98
CA ARG A 87 -2.91 -18.06 36.42
C ARG A 87 -2.80 -16.55 36.61
N GLU A 88 -2.24 -16.09 37.72
CA GLU A 88 -2.04 -14.65 37.99
C GLU A 88 -1.07 -13.95 37.03
N ARG A 89 -0.26 -14.70 36.27
CA ARG A 89 0.61 -14.17 35.19
C ARG A 89 -0.02 -14.23 33.81
N ILE A 90 -1.19 -14.85 33.66
CA ILE A 90 -1.94 -14.90 32.40
C ILE A 90 -2.91 -13.73 32.38
N ILE A 91 -2.60 -12.71 31.58
CA ILE A 91 -3.33 -11.44 31.60
C ILE A 91 -4.37 -11.38 30.48
N GLY A 92 -5.65 -11.18 30.83
CA GLY A 92 -6.69 -10.91 29.85
C GLY A 92 -6.60 -9.49 29.30
N LEU A 93 -6.50 -9.34 27.99
CA LEU A 93 -6.50 -8.05 27.29
C LEU A 93 -7.71 -7.90 26.34
N PRO A 94 -8.16 -6.65 26.07
CA PRO A 94 -9.33 -6.40 25.24
C PRO A 94 -9.11 -6.78 23.76
N ARG A 95 -10.20 -6.72 22.99
CA ARG A 95 -10.22 -6.96 21.53
C ARG A 95 -9.17 -6.15 20.75
N SER A 96 -8.85 -4.93 21.18
CA SER A 96 -7.86 -4.09 20.50
C SER A 96 -6.44 -4.66 20.54
N GLU A 97 -6.14 -5.54 21.50
CA GLU A 97 -4.82 -6.13 21.72
C GLU A 97 -4.80 -7.60 21.35
N ASN A 98 -5.74 -8.40 21.87
CA ASN A 98 -5.71 -9.86 21.73
C ASN A 98 -6.81 -10.43 20.82
N PHE A 99 -7.19 -9.69 19.77
CA PHE A 99 -8.04 -10.19 18.70
C PHE A 99 -7.51 -9.74 17.34
N TRP A 100 -7.13 -10.70 16.50
CA TRP A 100 -6.53 -10.43 15.21
C TRP A 100 -7.55 -10.52 14.08
N GLN A 101 -7.48 -9.56 13.15
CA GLN A 101 -8.24 -9.55 11.90
C GLN A 101 -7.44 -8.85 10.80
N ALA A 102 -7.37 -9.46 9.61
CA ALA A 102 -6.59 -8.92 8.50
C ALA A 102 -7.16 -7.61 7.93
N ALA A 103 -8.49 -7.51 7.89
CA ALA A 103 -9.23 -6.39 7.32
C ALA A 103 -10.51 -6.13 8.13
N ASP A 104 -11.43 -5.33 7.60
CA ASP A 104 -12.72 -5.08 8.23
C ASP A 104 -13.65 -6.31 8.14
N THR A 105 -13.40 -7.20 7.18
CA THR A 105 -14.05 -8.51 7.02
C THR A 105 -13.05 -9.61 6.70
N GLY A 106 -13.50 -10.86 6.81
CA GLY A 106 -12.74 -12.07 6.49
C GLY A 106 -12.19 -12.80 7.72
N PRO A 107 -11.18 -13.67 7.53
CA PRO A 107 -10.65 -14.52 8.59
C PRO A 107 -10.10 -13.74 9.78
N CYS A 108 -10.49 -14.17 10.99
CA CYS A 108 -10.13 -13.55 12.26
C CYS A 108 -10.13 -14.56 13.41
N GLY A 109 -9.69 -14.12 14.58
CA GLY A 109 -9.77 -14.90 15.81
C GLY A 109 -9.05 -14.26 17.00
N PRO A 110 -9.24 -14.82 18.20
CA PRO A 110 -8.46 -14.42 19.36
C PRO A 110 -6.97 -14.70 19.13
N CYS A 111 -6.12 -13.97 19.82
CA CYS A 111 -4.70 -14.28 19.88
C CYS A 111 -4.19 -14.25 21.32
N SER A 112 -2.98 -14.77 21.50
CA SER A 112 -2.27 -14.77 22.76
C SER A 112 -0.85 -14.30 22.52
N GLU A 113 -0.38 -13.34 23.30
CA GLU A 113 0.95 -12.78 23.14
C GLU A 113 1.84 -13.13 24.32
N LEU A 114 3.02 -13.66 24.03
CA LEU A 114 4.03 -13.92 25.03
C LEU A 114 4.87 -12.66 25.25
N HIS A 115 4.76 -12.09 26.45
CA HIS A 115 5.55 -10.93 26.84
C HIS A 115 6.75 -11.33 27.71
N TYR A 116 7.85 -10.58 27.58
CA TYR A 116 9.02 -10.71 28.44
C TYR A 116 9.12 -9.52 29.41
N ASP A 117 9.22 -9.81 30.70
CA ASP A 117 9.44 -8.82 31.76
C ASP A 117 10.93 -8.45 31.83
N ARG A 118 11.24 -7.26 31.30
CA ARG A 118 12.59 -6.69 31.29
C ARG A 118 13.06 -6.28 32.70
N GLY A 119 12.13 -6.06 33.63
CA GLY A 119 12.41 -5.70 35.02
C GLY A 119 11.71 -4.42 35.47
N GLU A 120 11.61 -4.24 36.80
CA GLU A 120 10.90 -3.10 37.40
C GLU A 120 11.49 -1.73 37.04
N GLU A 121 12.78 -1.67 36.70
CA GLU A 121 13.47 -0.44 36.28
C GLU A 121 12.91 0.17 34.98
N TYR A 122 12.28 -0.65 34.13
CA TYR A 122 11.58 -0.23 32.93
C TYR A 122 10.08 0.01 33.15
N GLY A 123 9.61 -0.20 34.39
CA GLY A 123 8.20 -0.09 34.77
C GLY A 123 7.78 1.34 35.07
N CYS A 124 6.47 1.58 34.98
CA CYS A 124 5.87 2.87 35.35
C CYS A 124 5.74 3.11 36.87
N GLY A 125 6.31 2.23 37.71
CA GLY A 125 6.22 2.30 39.18
C GLY A 125 4.85 2.00 39.79
N ARG A 126 3.82 1.73 38.98
CA ARG A 126 2.48 1.34 39.46
C ARG A 126 2.48 -0.12 39.95
N PRO A 127 1.82 -0.45 41.07
CA PRO A 127 1.68 -1.85 41.53
C PRO A 127 0.99 -2.77 40.54
N THR A 128 0.17 -2.22 39.65
CA THR A 128 -0.57 -2.93 38.59
C THR A 128 0.17 -2.96 37.26
N CYS A 129 1.49 -2.71 37.25
CA CYS A 129 2.30 -2.77 36.04
C CYS A 129 2.39 -4.23 35.57
N ALA A 130 1.71 -4.53 34.46
CA ALA A 130 1.58 -5.83 33.82
C ALA A 130 1.59 -5.64 32.28
N PRO A 131 1.61 -6.72 31.47
CA PRO A 131 1.34 -6.64 30.03
C PRO A 131 0.07 -5.82 29.71
N GLY A 132 0.08 -5.09 28.59
CA GLY A 132 -0.94 -4.08 28.25
C GLY A 132 -0.69 -2.70 28.87
N CYS A 133 0.45 -2.47 29.51
CA CYS A 133 0.87 -1.16 29.98
C CYS A 133 1.79 -0.48 28.95
N GLU A 134 1.59 0.82 28.70
CA GLU A 134 2.40 1.64 27.77
C GLU A 134 3.88 1.84 28.16
N CYS A 135 4.35 1.24 29.26
CA CYS A 135 5.74 1.36 29.69
C CYS A 135 6.67 0.40 28.93
N GLU A 136 7.97 0.42 29.22
CA GLU A 136 8.97 -0.40 28.52
C GLU A 136 9.31 -1.72 29.24
N ARG A 137 8.59 -2.04 30.32
CA ARG A 137 8.83 -3.25 31.13
C ARG A 137 8.44 -4.54 30.43
N PHE A 138 7.25 -4.59 29.84
CA PHE A 138 6.74 -5.79 29.20
C PHE A 138 6.88 -5.63 27.69
N LEU A 139 7.82 -6.37 27.10
CA LEU A 139 8.02 -6.36 25.65
C LEU A 139 7.32 -7.57 25.05
N GLU A 140 6.38 -7.33 24.14
CA GLU A 140 5.74 -8.37 23.33
C GLU A 140 6.79 -9.07 22.46
N LEU A 141 7.05 -10.34 22.76
CA LEU A 141 8.06 -11.16 22.08
C LEU A 141 7.44 -11.94 20.90
N TRP A 142 6.30 -12.59 21.12
CA TRP A 142 5.70 -13.51 20.15
C TRP A 142 4.17 -13.48 20.23
N ASN A 143 3.50 -13.21 19.11
CA ASN A 143 2.05 -13.30 18.97
C ASN A 143 1.63 -14.67 18.41
N LEU A 144 0.67 -15.33 19.05
CA LEU A 144 0.04 -16.58 18.64
C LEU A 144 -1.40 -16.32 18.23
N VAL A 145 -1.66 -16.19 16.93
CA VAL A 145 -2.99 -15.93 16.38
C VAL A 145 -3.73 -17.25 16.15
N PHE A 146 -4.94 -17.34 16.71
CA PHE A 146 -5.80 -18.49 16.63
C PHE A 146 -6.95 -18.22 15.66
N MET A 147 -6.68 -18.31 14.35
CA MET A 147 -7.70 -18.08 13.34
C MET A 147 -8.79 -19.17 13.41
N GLU A 148 -9.99 -18.77 13.82
CA GLU A 148 -11.10 -19.69 14.04
C GLU A 148 -12.45 -19.19 13.51
N PHE A 149 -12.55 -17.91 13.10
CA PHE A 149 -13.76 -17.32 12.56
C PHE A 149 -13.53 -16.58 11.22
N ASP A 150 -14.62 -16.33 10.51
CA ASP A 150 -14.74 -15.38 9.41
C ASP A 150 -15.75 -14.30 9.81
N LEU A 151 -15.34 -13.03 9.74
CA LEU A 151 -16.14 -11.87 10.11
C LEU A 151 -16.80 -11.26 8.87
N ALA A 152 -18.13 -11.23 8.85
CA ALA A 152 -18.91 -10.59 7.80
C ALA A 152 -19.06 -9.08 8.03
N GLU A 153 -19.46 -8.33 6.99
CA GLU A 153 -19.67 -6.86 7.05
C GLU A 153 -20.71 -6.44 8.10
N ASP A 154 -21.69 -7.30 8.39
CA ASP A 154 -22.74 -7.05 9.38
C ASP A 154 -22.32 -7.40 10.82
N GLY A 155 -21.05 -7.80 11.03
CA GLY A 155 -20.50 -8.20 12.31
C GLY A 155 -20.72 -9.67 12.66
N THR A 156 -21.35 -10.46 11.78
CA THR A 156 -21.57 -11.89 12.03
C THR A 156 -20.25 -12.67 12.00
N LEU A 157 -19.99 -13.45 13.04
CA LEU A 157 -18.88 -14.42 13.08
C LEU A 157 -19.35 -15.81 12.66
N THR A 158 -18.69 -16.38 11.66
CA THR A 158 -18.91 -17.76 11.22
C THR A 158 -17.66 -18.60 11.48
N ALA A 159 -17.79 -19.78 12.09
CA ALA A 159 -16.64 -20.65 12.33
C ALA A 159 -15.96 -21.07 11.01
N LEU A 160 -14.63 -21.01 10.98
CA LEU A 160 -13.85 -21.46 9.84
C LEU A 160 -14.00 -22.97 9.64
N PRO A 161 -14.03 -23.48 8.39
CA PRO A 161 -14.08 -24.92 8.12
C PRO A 161 -12.87 -25.67 8.68
N ARG A 162 -11.73 -24.98 8.81
CA ARG A 162 -10.51 -25.45 9.47
C ARG A 162 -9.90 -24.31 10.25
N GLN A 163 -9.61 -24.57 11.53
CA GLN A 163 -8.88 -23.66 12.38
C GLN A 163 -7.40 -23.68 12.01
N ASN A 164 -6.74 -22.52 12.07
CA ASN A 164 -5.36 -22.36 11.67
C ASN A 164 -4.59 -21.60 12.74
N ILE A 165 -3.28 -21.83 12.78
CA ILE A 165 -2.35 -21.06 13.60
C ILE A 165 -1.50 -20.19 12.68
N ASP A 166 -1.39 -18.93 13.05
CA ASP A 166 -0.44 -17.96 12.50
C ASP A 166 0.34 -17.38 13.69
N THR A 167 1.67 -17.54 13.69
CA THR A 167 2.50 -16.98 14.76
C THR A 167 3.48 -15.96 14.19
N GLY A 168 3.77 -14.92 14.98
CA GLY A 168 4.71 -13.88 14.60
C GLY A 168 5.58 -13.45 15.77
N MET A 169 6.88 -13.71 15.68
CA MET A 169 7.91 -13.28 16.62
C MET A 169 8.83 -12.27 15.92
N GLY A 170 8.96 -11.07 16.48
CA GLY A 170 9.90 -10.09 15.94
C GLY A 170 11.34 -10.49 16.24
N LEU A 171 12.14 -10.81 15.21
CA LEU A 171 13.53 -11.20 15.38
C LEU A 171 14.34 -10.13 16.11
N GLU A 172 14.14 -8.86 15.77
CA GLU A 172 14.85 -7.75 16.39
C GLU A 172 14.50 -7.60 17.88
N ARG A 173 13.24 -7.87 18.27
CA ARG A 173 12.81 -7.85 19.69
C ARG A 173 13.43 -9.02 20.46
N ALA A 174 13.46 -10.20 19.85
CA ALA A 174 14.16 -11.36 20.41
C ALA A 174 15.66 -11.08 20.60
N ALA A 175 16.31 -10.46 19.60
CA ALA A 175 17.71 -10.06 19.67
C ALA A 175 17.96 -9.02 20.78
N MET A 176 17.10 -8.01 20.91
CA MET A 176 17.18 -7.01 21.97
C MET A 176 17.16 -7.64 23.36
N ILE A 177 16.27 -8.62 23.60
CA ILE A 177 16.20 -9.35 24.87
C ILE A 177 17.47 -10.19 25.09
N LEU A 178 17.89 -10.97 24.09
CA LEU A 178 19.04 -11.87 24.21
C LEU A 178 20.37 -11.13 24.38
N GLN A 179 20.51 -9.95 23.78
CA GLN A 179 21.69 -9.10 23.90
C GLN A 179 21.64 -8.20 25.13
N GLY A 180 20.48 -8.08 25.79
CA GLY A 180 20.30 -7.27 27.00
C GLY A 180 20.45 -5.76 26.74
N VAL A 181 20.02 -5.30 25.57
CA VAL A 181 20.09 -3.88 25.17
C VAL A 181 18.72 -3.19 25.30
N ASP A 182 18.73 -1.86 25.30
CA ASP A 182 17.55 -1.04 25.59
C ASP A 182 16.68 -0.69 24.40
N SER A 183 17.20 -0.88 23.20
CA SER A 183 16.54 -0.50 21.97
C SER A 183 16.79 -1.52 20.87
N LEU A 184 15.82 -1.66 19.96
CA LEU A 184 16.02 -2.43 18.73
C LEU A 184 17.17 -1.91 17.87
N PHE A 185 17.53 -0.63 18.02
CA PHE A 185 18.63 -0.02 17.27
C PHE A 185 20.00 -0.31 17.87
N ASP A 186 20.06 -0.81 19.11
CA ASP A 186 21.32 -1.06 19.81
C ASP A 186 21.74 -2.54 19.69
N ILE A 187 21.03 -3.33 18.88
CA ILE A 187 21.42 -4.71 18.55
C ILE A 187 22.53 -4.73 17.49
N ASP A 188 23.29 -5.82 17.46
CA ASP A 188 24.36 -6.09 16.49
C ASP A 188 23.98 -5.90 15.01
N THR A 189 22.73 -6.18 14.62
CA THR A 189 22.25 -5.94 13.24
C THR A 189 22.31 -4.47 12.83
N PHE A 190 22.08 -3.52 13.75
CA PHE A 190 22.10 -2.09 13.45
C PHE A 190 23.46 -1.42 13.70
N GLU A 191 24.36 -2.06 14.46
CA GLU A 191 25.66 -1.48 14.81
C GLU A 191 26.47 -1.01 13.59
N PRO A 192 26.64 -1.80 12.50
CA PRO A 192 27.38 -1.33 11.32
C PRO A 192 26.75 -0.13 10.62
N LEU A 193 25.42 -0.03 10.63
CA LEU A 193 24.69 1.10 10.05
C LEU A 193 24.87 2.36 10.90
N LEU A 194 24.75 2.23 12.22
CA LEU A 194 24.98 3.33 13.17
C LEU A 194 26.43 3.83 13.11
N ALA A 195 27.40 2.91 13.02
CA ALA A 195 28.81 3.25 12.87
C ALA A 195 29.07 4.02 11.57
N TRP A 196 28.50 3.56 10.45
CA TRP A 196 28.64 4.23 9.15
C TRP A 196 28.12 5.67 9.20
N VAL A 197 26.97 5.89 9.84
CA VAL A 197 26.39 7.23 10.04
C VAL A 197 27.28 8.06 10.97
N GLY A 198 27.74 7.47 12.08
CA GLY A 198 28.55 8.15 13.09
C GLY A 198 29.90 8.66 12.60
N GLU A 199 30.52 7.97 11.64
CA GLU A 199 31.76 8.41 10.99
C GLU A 199 31.59 9.67 10.13
N ARG A 200 30.36 9.96 9.68
CA ARG A 200 30.04 11.02 8.70
C ARG A 200 29.20 12.15 9.29
N ALA A 201 28.51 11.89 10.39
CA ALA A 201 27.69 12.86 11.09
C ALA A 201 28.54 13.86 11.87
N ASN A 202 28.05 15.09 11.98
CA ASN A 202 28.65 16.15 12.81
C ASN A 202 28.28 16.04 14.30
N VAL A 203 27.32 15.16 14.63
CA VAL A 203 26.77 15.00 15.98
C VAL A 203 26.81 13.50 16.34
N PRO A 204 27.35 13.10 17.51
CA PRO A 204 27.42 11.69 17.91
C PRO A 204 26.06 11.05 18.20
N TYR A 205 25.93 9.74 18.00
CA TYR A 205 24.77 8.97 18.48
C TYR A 205 24.66 9.06 20.01
N GLY A 206 23.45 9.22 20.53
CA GLY A 206 23.21 9.32 21.98
C GLY A 206 23.52 10.69 22.60
N SER A 207 24.03 11.68 21.86
CA SER A 207 24.38 12.99 22.45
C SER A 207 23.18 13.86 22.82
N SER A 208 22.02 13.60 22.19
CA SER A 208 20.73 14.22 22.50
C SER A 208 19.59 13.31 22.00
N GLU A 209 18.37 13.52 22.48
CA GLU A 209 17.19 12.81 21.98
C GLU A 209 16.99 13.01 20.47
N ASP A 210 17.18 14.24 19.98
CA ASP A 210 17.10 14.56 18.55
C ASP A 210 18.15 13.83 17.72
N ALA A 211 19.40 13.77 18.20
CA ALA A 211 20.47 13.03 17.52
C ALA A 211 20.12 11.53 17.49
N THR A 212 19.75 10.96 18.64
CA THR A 212 19.34 9.55 18.74
C THR A 212 18.19 9.23 17.78
N LYS A 213 17.12 10.02 17.77
CA LYS A 213 15.99 9.86 16.83
C LYS A 213 16.47 9.90 15.38
N ALA A 214 17.31 10.87 15.02
CA ALA A 214 17.79 11.03 13.65
C ALA A 214 18.62 9.85 13.16
N TYR A 215 19.54 9.33 13.98
CA TYR A 215 20.30 8.13 13.64
C TYR A 215 19.38 6.93 13.40
N ARG A 216 18.44 6.69 14.34
CA ARG A 216 17.49 5.56 14.29
C ARG A 216 16.64 5.60 13.02
N VAL A 217 16.09 6.76 12.68
CA VAL A 217 15.31 6.94 11.44
C VAL A 217 16.16 6.68 10.21
N VAL A 218 17.38 7.23 10.14
CA VAL A 218 18.26 7.06 8.98
C VAL A 218 18.61 5.60 8.72
N VAL A 219 19.06 4.86 9.75
CA VAL A 219 19.50 3.47 9.57
C VAL A 219 18.34 2.53 9.25
N GLU A 220 17.18 2.72 9.87
CA GLU A 220 15.99 1.92 9.64
C GLU A 220 15.43 2.13 8.25
N HIS A 221 15.32 3.40 7.83
CA HIS A 221 14.77 3.73 6.53
C HIS A 221 15.72 3.36 5.39
N ALA A 222 17.04 3.32 5.62
CA ALA A 222 17.99 2.77 4.66
C ALA A 222 17.74 1.27 4.44
N ARG A 223 17.57 0.49 5.51
CA ARG A 223 17.22 -0.93 5.45
C ARG A 223 15.87 -1.13 4.75
N THR A 224 14.85 -0.38 5.14
CA THR A 224 13.54 -0.42 4.49
C THR A 224 13.60 -0.09 2.99
N ALA A 225 14.29 0.98 2.60
CA ALA A 225 14.39 1.39 1.20
C ALA A 225 15.14 0.34 0.36
N ALA A 226 16.22 -0.25 0.90
CA ALA A 226 16.98 -1.30 0.22
C ALA A 226 16.11 -2.51 -0.11
N PHE A 227 15.35 -3.02 0.87
CA PHE A 227 14.45 -4.16 0.66
C PHE A 227 13.31 -3.86 -0.30
N LEU A 228 12.63 -2.72 -0.13
CA LEU A 228 11.53 -2.35 -1.04
C LEU A 228 12.00 -2.29 -2.50
N VAL A 229 13.17 -1.70 -2.76
CA VAL A 229 13.70 -1.63 -4.13
C VAL A 229 14.15 -3.00 -4.63
N ALA A 230 14.80 -3.82 -3.79
CA ALA A 230 15.20 -5.17 -4.17
C ALA A 230 13.98 -6.08 -4.47
N GLU A 231 12.82 -5.83 -3.87
CA GLU A 231 11.57 -6.53 -4.22
C GLU A 231 10.87 -5.92 -5.45
N GLY A 232 11.49 -4.96 -6.14
CA GLY A 232 11.00 -4.36 -7.38
C GLY A 232 10.00 -3.22 -7.19
N VAL A 233 9.99 -2.56 -6.02
CA VAL A 233 9.23 -1.32 -5.81
C VAL A 233 10.08 -0.13 -6.28
N ALA A 234 9.54 0.66 -7.21
CA ALA A 234 10.15 1.90 -7.65
C ALA A 234 9.45 3.12 -7.02
N PRO A 235 10.16 4.23 -6.74
CA PRO A 235 9.54 5.46 -6.24
C PRO A 235 8.45 5.98 -7.18
N ALA A 236 7.26 6.26 -6.65
CA ALA A 236 6.09 6.73 -7.41
C ALA A 236 5.24 7.71 -6.60
N ASN A 237 4.22 8.30 -7.23
CA ASN A 237 3.31 9.24 -6.56
C ASN A 237 2.18 8.54 -5.79
N GLU A 238 1.96 7.23 -6.01
CA GLU A 238 0.84 6.48 -5.44
C GLU A 238 1.26 5.08 -4.99
N GLY A 239 0.44 4.45 -4.14
CA GLY A 239 0.59 3.07 -3.70
C GLY A 239 1.94 2.80 -3.01
N ARG A 240 2.52 1.62 -3.27
CA ARG A 240 3.79 1.19 -2.68
C ARG A 240 4.97 2.11 -3.04
N GLY A 241 4.96 2.68 -4.25
CA GLY A 241 6.01 3.61 -4.66
C GLY A 241 5.95 4.95 -3.92
N TYR A 242 4.76 5.39 -3.49
CA TYR A 242 4.61 6.53 -2.58
C TYR A 242 5.23 6.26 -1.21
N VAL A 243 4.97 5.07 -0.65
CA VAL A 243 5.55 4.65 0.64
C VAL A 243 7.08 4.64 0.58
N LEU A 244 7.66 4.02 -0.45
CA LEU A 244 9.13 4.02 -0.65
C LEU A 244 9.69 5.45 -0.72
N ARG A 245 9.02 6.32 -1.48
CA ARG A 245 9.40 7.73 -1.55
C ARG A 245 9.36 8.42 -0.19
N ARG A 246 8.30 8.18 0.60
CA ARG A 246 8.18 8.75 1.96
C ARG A 246 9.32 8.30 2.85
N VAL A 247 9.66 7.00 2.85
CA VAL A 247 10.79 6.43 3.58
C VAL A 247 12.11 7.11 3.18
N ILE A 248 12.45 7.16 1.89
CA ILE A 248 13.72 7.76 1.43
C ILE A 248 13.80 9.24 1.85
N ARG A 249 12.72 10.00 1.64
CA ARG A 249 12.70 11.44 1.94
C ARG A 249 12.83 11.74 3.43
N ARG A 250 12.17 10.95 4.28
CA ARG A 250 12.27 11.03 5.74
C ARG A 250 13.70 10.71 6.20
N ALA A 251 14.34 9.68 5.63
CA ALA A 251 15.76 9.39 5.91
C ALA A 251 16.69 10.56 5.53
N VAL A 252 16.51 11.13 4.33
CA VAL A 252 17.32 12.26 3.85
C VAL A 252 17.19 13.48 4.77
N GLN A 253 15.97 13.81 5.19
CA GLN A 253 15.71 14.92 6.11
C GLN A 253 16.44 14.72 7.44
N PHE A 254 16.28 13.56 8.09
CA PHE A 254 16.95 13.27 9.35
C PHE A 254 18.47 13.20 9.20
N GLY A 255 18.97 12.71 8.07
CA GLY A 255 20.39 12.76 7.74
C GLY A 255 20.95 14.18 7.71
N ARG A 256 20.22 15.15 7.15
CA ARG A 256 20.65 16.56 7.15
C ARG A 256 20.72 17.15 8.54
N ARG A 257 19.86 16.74 9.48
CA ARG A 257 19.95 17.15 10.90
C ARG A 257 21.25 16.67 11.56
N LEU A 258 21.78 15.54 11.10
CA LEU A 258 23.07 15.02 11.50
C LEU A 258 24.25 15.65 10.74
N GLY A 259 23.98 16.51 9.76
CA GLY A 259 24.98 17.12 8.90
C GLY A 259 25.46 16.23 7.75
N LEU A 260 24.71 15.19 7.40
CA LEU A 260 24.96 14.39 6.20
C LEU A 260 24.49 15.15 4.96
N GLU A 261 25.32 15.16 3.92
CA GLU A 261 25.00 15.78 2.64
C GLU A 261 24.56 14.71 1.62
N PRO A 262 23.32 14.77 1.08
CA PRO A 262 22.85 13.83 0.05
C PRO A 262 23.59 13.98 -1.29
N PRO A 263 23.76 12.89 -2.06
CA PRO A 263 23.19 11.57 -1.83
C PRO A 263 24.09 10.69 -0.93
N PHE A 264 23.50 10.03 0.06
CA PHE A 264 24.22 9.18 1.02
C PHE A 264 23.48 7.87 1.33
N LEU A 265 22.16 7.81 1.13
CA LEU A 265 21.34 6.67 1.55
C LEU A 265 21.65 5.40 0.75
N HIS A 266 21.98 5.54 -0.53
CA HIS A 266 22.41 4.42 -1.37
C HIS A 266 23.72 3.74 -0.89
N GLU A 267 24.63 4.49 -0.27
CA GLU A 267 25.84 3.91 0.34
C GLU A 267 25.49 3.10 1.60
N LEU A 268 24.55 3.60 2.41
CA LEU A 268 24.04 2.90 3.57
C LEU A 268 23.26 1.65 3.18
N ALA A 269 22.53 1.68 2.05
CA ALA A 269 21.90 0.50 1.46
C ALA A 269 22.94 -0.57 1.03
N ASP A 270 24.15 -0.18 0.62
CA ASP A 270 25.23 -1.14 0.32
C ASP A 270 25.78 -1.81 1.60
N VAL A 271 25.73 -1.13 2.75
CA VAL A 271 26.01 -1.74 4.06
C VAL A 271 24.96 -2.80 4.39
N VAL A 272 23.67 -2.49 4.18
CA VAL A 272 22.57 -3.46 4.36
C VAL A 272 22.76 -4.68 3.46
N ARG A 273 23.08 -4.48 2.18
CA ARG A 273 23.44 -5.58 1.25
C ARG A 273 24.60 -6.41 1.78
N GLY A 274 25.66 -5.76 2.30
CA GLY A 274 26.80 -6.45 2.87
C GLY A 274 26.45 -7.34 4.07
N GLN A 275 25.50 -6.93 4.91
CA GLN A 275 25.04 -7.69 6.07
C GLN A 275 24.06 -8.81 5.68
N MET A 276 23.10 -8.52 4.80
CA MET A 276 21.92 -9.36 4.60
C MET A 276 21.88 -10.09 3.25
N GLY A 277 22.69 -9.67 2.26
CA GLY A 277 22.62 -10.18 0.89
C GLY A 277 22.97 -11.67 0.71
N SER A 278 23.60 -12.29 1.71
CA SER A 278 23.84 -13.75 1.69
C SER A 278 22.57 -14.58 1.97
N VAL A 279 21.64 -14.01 2.74
CA VAL A 279 20.35 -14.63 3.09
C VAL A 279 19.24 -14.17 2.13
N TYR A 280 19.36 -12.94 1.62
CA TYR A 280 18.43 -12.29 0.70
C TYR A 280 19.13 -11.99 -0.63
N PRO A 281 19.25 -12.97 -1.56
CA PRO A 281 20.01 -12.83 -2.80
C PRO A 281 19.54 -11.68 -3.69
N GLU A 282 18.27 -11.30 -3.61
CA GLU A 282 17.68 -10.19 -4.35
C GLU A 282 18.39 -8.85 -4.10
N LEU A 283 18.97 -8.65 -2.90
CA LEU A 283 19.79 -7.47 -2.59
C LEU A 283 21.09 -7.43 -3.41
N GLU A 284 21.64 -8.60 -3.75
CA GLU A 284 22.83 -8.72 -4.60
C GLU A 284 22.45 -8.66 -6.09
N GLU A 285 21.44 -9.43 -6.49
CA GLU A 285 20.98 -9.50 -7.88
C GLU A 285 20.51 -8.15 -8.42
N ARG A 286 19.91 -7.31 -7.56
CA ARG A 286 19.40 -5.97 -7.92
C ARG A 286 20.21 -4.83 -7.33
N ARG A 287 21.46 -5.07 -6.93
CA ARG A 287 22.33 -4.05 -6.32
C ARG A 287 22.38 -2.74 -7.11
N SER A 288 22.52 -2.83 -8.44
CA SER A 288 22.55 -1.65 -9.32
C SER A 288 21.22 -0.88 -9.28
N GLU A 289 20.09 -1.58 -9.35
CA GLU A 289 18.75 -0.97 -9.28
C GLU A 289 18.51 -0.30 -7.92
N VAL A 290 18.87 -0.95 -6.81
CA VAL A 290 18.83 -0.39 -5.45
C VAL A 290 19.63 0.92 -5.37
N THR A 291 20.86 0.89 -5.87
CA THR A 291 21.76 2.05 -5.84
C THR A 291 21.19 3.20 -6.67
N GLU A 292 20.78 2.93 -7.91
CA GLU A 292 20.33 3.94 -8.87
C GLU A 292 19.00 4.57 -8.47
N LEU A 293 18.03 3.78 -8.04
CA LEU A 293 16.70 4.29 -7.67
C LEU A 293 16.72 5.10 -6.38
N ILE A 294 17.44 4.64 -5.35
CA ILE A 294 17.58 5.39 -4.10
C ILE A 294 18.30 6.71 -4.38
N ARG A 295 19.45 6.67 -5.06
CA ARG A 295 20.22 7.88 -5.39
C ARG A 295 19.43 8.87 -6.23
N ALA A 296 18.71 8.40 -7.25
CA ALA A 296 17.91 9.26 -8.11
C ALA A 296 16.77 9.95 -7.33
N GLU A 297 16.15 9.27 -6.35
CA GLU A 297 15.16 9.90 -5.49
C GLU A 297 15.78 10.91 -4.52
N GLU A 298 16.95 10.62 -3.93
CA GLU A 298 17.69 11.56 -3.09
C GLU A 298 18.05 12.85 -3.85
N ASP A 299 18.61 12.70 -5.06
CA ASP A 299 19.00 13.84 -5.89
C ASP A 299 17.79 14.71 -6.28
N ARG A 300 16.66 14.08 -6.66
CA ARG A 300 15.40 14.80 -6.93
C ARG A 300 14.88 15.50 -5.69
N PHE A 301 14.93 14.85 -4.53
CA PHE A 301 14.38 15.41 -3.31
C PHE A 301 15.23 16.54 -2.75
N ARG A 302 16.56 16.51 -2.90
CA ARG A 302 17.47 17.56 -2.41
C ARG A 302 17.05 18.96 -2.88
N GLU A 303 16.70 19.12 -4.15
CA GLU A 303 16.26 20.41 -4.71
C GLU A 303 14.90 20.87 -4.16
N THR A 304 14.02 19.91 -3.89
CA THR A 304 12.70 20.16 -3.31
C THR A 304 12.79 20.52 -1.84
N LEU A 305 13.60 19.79 -1.07
CA LEU A 305 13.80 19.98 0.36
C LEU A 305 14.38 21.35 0.67
N ALA A 306 15.45 21.76 -0.02
CA ALA A 306 16.09 23.06 0.21
C ALA A 306 15.13 24.25 -0.03
N ARG A 307 14.25 24.15 -1.04
CA ARG A 307 13.22 25.17 -1.31
C ARG A 307 12.09 25.12 -0.30
N GLY A 308 11.61 23.92 0.03
CA GLY A 308 10.49 23.72 0.94
C GLY A 308 10.82 24.10 2.38
N GLU A 309 12.02 23.77 2.89
CA GLU A 309 12.48 24.19 4.22
C GLU A 309 12.49 25.71 4.36
N LYS A 310 12.99 26.43 3.34
CA LYS A 310 13.01 27.89 3.36
C LYS A 310 11.59 28.47 3.45
N LEU A 311 10.65 27.94 2.65
CA LEU A 311 9.26 28.37 2.65
C LEU A 311 8.57 28.02 3.98
N PHE A 312 8.86 26.84 4.53
CA PHE A 312 8.37 26.41 5.83
C PHE A 312 8.84 27.36 6.95
N GLU A 313 10.11 27.73 6.98
CA GLU A 313 10.62 28.72 7.95
C GLU A 313 9.94 30.09 7.81
N GLU A 314 9.68 30.54 6.58
CA GLU A 314 8.93 31.78 6.33
C GLU A 314 7.48 31.71 6.85
N MET A 315 6.85 30.53 6.81
CA MET A 315 5.51 30.30 7.37
C MET A 315 5.55 30.25 8.90
N VAL A 316 6.47 29.49 9.48
CA VAL A 316 6.63 29.40 10.95
C VAL A 316 6.95 30.76 11.57
N ALA A 317 7.72 31.61 10.89
CA ALA A 317 8.00 32.98 11.35
C ALA A 317 6.73 33.85 11.51
N LYS A 318 5.61 33.48 10.88
CA LYS A 318 4.32 34.17 11.04
C LYS A 318 3.52 33.67 12.25
N GLY A 319 3.94 32.57 12.87
CA GLY A 319 3.34 32.02 14.09
C GLY A 319 2.19 31.02 13.86
N GLU A 320 1.80 30.77 12.61
CA GLU A 320 0.78 29.77 12.24
C GLU A 320 1.09 29.17 10.86
N ILE A 321 0.71 27.91 10.65
CA ILE A 321 0.75 27.24 9.34
C ILE A 321 -0.70 26.99 8.93
N THR A 322 -1.20 27.74 7.94
CA THR A 322 -2.57 27.54 7.48
C THR A 322 -2.68 26.27 6.63
N PRO A 323 -3.88 25.67 6.52
CA PRO A 323 -4.10 24.52 5.63
C PRO A 323 -3.74 24.81 4.17
N GLU A 324 -3.96 26.04 3.70
CA GLU A 324 -3.59 26.47 2.35
C GLU A 324 -2.08 26.59 2.17
N ASP A 325 -1.36 27.03 3.21
CA ASP A 325 0.10 27.09 3.20
C ASP A 325 0.70 25.67 3.13
N ALA A 326 0.19 24.74 3.93
CA ALA A 326 0.60 23.34 3.90
C ALA A 326 0.20 22.65 2.58
N PHE A 327 -1.01 22.91 2.07
CA PHE A 327 -1.46 22.43 0.77
C PHE A 327 -0.55 22.95 -0.35
N ARG A 328 -0.17 24.23 -0.30
CA ARG A 328 0.73 24.83 -1.29
C ARG A 328 2.14 24.25 -1.22
N LEU A 329 2.69 24.02 -0.02
CA LEU A 329 3.96 23.31 0.18
C LEU A 329 3.93 21.94 -0.50
N HIS A 330 2.85 21.19 -0.30
CA HIS A 330 2.68 19.87 -0.87
C HIS A 330 2.45 19.89 -2.38
N ASP A 331 1.39 20.54 -2.85
CA ASP A 331 0.93 20.48 -4.24
C ASP A 331 1.84 21.26 -5.20
N THR A 332 2.26 22.48 -4.81
CA THR A 332 3.03 23.36 -5.69
C THR A 332 4.53 23.08 -5.62
N PHE A 333 5.05 22.82 -4.42
CA PHE A 333 6.49 22.71 -4.19
C PHE A 333 6.97 21.27 -3.99
N GLY A 334 6.05 20.29 -3.90
CA GLY A 334 6.38 18.88 -3.73
C GLY A 334 6.95 18.53 -2.35
N PHE A 335 6.80 19.44 -1.39
CA PHE A 335 7.25 19.27 -0.01
C PHE A 335 6.30 18.32 0.72
N PRO A 336 6.75 17.17 1.23
CA PRO A 336 5.86 16.16 1.80
C PRO A 336 4.96 16.72 2.92
N TRP A 337 3.70 16.31 2.91
CA TRP A 337 2.73 16.71 3.93
C TRP A 337 3.19 16.26 5.32
N GLU A 338 3.68 15.03 5.40
CA GLU A 338 4.14 14.40 6.63
C GLU A 338 5.37 15.10 7.20
N LEU A 339 6.22 15.64 6.30
CA LEU A 339 7.34 16.49 6.69
C LEU A 339 6.85 17.82 7.29
N THR A 340 5.82 18.40 6.71
CA THR A 340 5.19 19.62 7.25
C THR A 340 4.60 19.36 8.63
N LYS A 341 3.87 18.25 8.82
CA LYS A 341 3.31 17.84 10.12
C LYS A 341 4.39 17.67 11.18
N GLU A 342 5.46 16.94 10.86
CA GLU A 342 6.52 16.66 11.84
C GLU A 342 7.29 17.92 12.24
N LEU A 343 7.67 18.76 11.27
CA LEU A 343 8.38 20.00 11.56
C LEU A 343 7.50 21.00 12.33
N ALA A 344 6.19 21.02 12.07
CA ALA A 344 5.23 21.84 12.80
C ALA A 344 5.13 21.38 14.26
N ALA A 345 4.97 20.07 14.49
CA ALA A 345 4.88 19.50 15.82
C ALA A 345 6.13 19.79 16.67
N GLU A 346 7.33 19.71 16.08
CA GLU A 346 8.59 20.07 16.75
C GLU A 346 8.66 21.54 17.16
N ARG A 347 7.95 22.43 16.46
CA ARG A 347 7.81 23.86 16.79
C ARG A 347 6.63 24.15 17.73
N GLY A 348 5.90 23.12 18.17
CA GLY A 348 4.69 23.26 18.96
C GLY A 348 3.51 23.86 18.18
N LEU A 349 3.51 23.71 16.84
CA LEU A 349 2.45 24.16 15.95
C LEU A 349 1.60 22.97 15.50
N GLU A 350 0.29 23.15 15.48
CA GLU A 350 -0.64 22.17 14.91
C GLU A 350 -0.98 22.53 13.46
N VAL A 351 -1.15 21.51 12.62
CA VAL A 351 -1.61 21.67 11.23
C VAL A 351 -2.91 20.90 11.08
N ASN A 352 -3.95 21.55 10.53
CA ASN A 352 -5.27 20.95 10.38
C ASN A 352 -5.27 19.92 9.23
N GLU A 353 -5.27 18.64 9.61
CA GLU A 353 -5.23 17.50 8.69
C GLU A 353 -6.55 17.27 7.95
N GLU A 354 -7.70 17.48 8.61
CA GLU A 354 -9.01 17.34 7.99
C GLU A 354 -9.16 18.32 6.83
N GLU A 355 -8.77 19.58 7.04
CA GLU A 355 -8.87 20.63 6.03
C GLU A 355 -7.85 20.43 4.89
N PHE A 356 -6.63 19.99 5.20
CA PHE A 356 -5.67 19.59 4.17
C PHE A 356 -6.21 18.45 3.30
N THR A 357 -6.82 17.44 3.92
CA THR A 357 -7.43 16.30 3.21
C THR A 357 -8.56 16.78 2.30
N ARG A 358 -9.42 17.68 2.79
CA ARG A 358 -10.49 18.31 2.01
C ARG A 358 -9.95 19.04 0.77
N LEU A 359 -8.89 19.84 0.92
CA LEU A 359 -8.24 20.54 -0.20
C LEU A 359 -7.63 19.57 -1.23
N MET A 360 -7.05 18.46 -0.78
CA MET A 360 -6.54 17.39 -1.64
C MET A 360 -7.67 16.68 -2.41
N GLU A 361 -8.83 16.45 -1.79
CA GLU A 361 -10.00 15.88 -2.44
C GLU A 361 -10.59 16.81 -3.50
N GLU A 362 -10.74 18.10 -3.18
CA GLU A 362 -11.19 19.10 -4.15
C GLU A 362 -10.27 19.17 -5.38
N GLN A 363 -8.95 19.08 -5.19
CA GLN A 363 -7.97 19.05 -6.28
C GLN A 363 -8.12 17.79 -7.15
N ARG A 364 -8.33 16.62 -6.51
CA ARG A 364 -8.59 15.36 -7.21
C ARG A 364 -9.88 15.41 -8.00
N GLU A 365 -10.95 15.95 -7.43
CA GLU A 365 -12.23 16.13 -8.11
C GLU A 365 -12.13 17.08 -9.30
N ARG A 366 -11.44 18.21 -9.15
CA ARG A 366 -11.18 19.13 -10.27
C ARG A 366 -10.37 18.48 -11.39
N SER A 367 -9.44 17.59 -11.04
CA SER A 367 -8.66 16.80 -12.00
C SER A 367 -9.52 15.73 -12.70
N ARG A 368 -10.48 15.10 -11.98
CA ARG A 368 -11.43 14.12 -12.52
C ARG A 368 -12.53 14.73 -13.39
N GLN A 369 -12.98 15.96 -13.09
CA GLN A 369 -13.94 16.69 -13.92
C GLN A 369 -13.41 17.00 -15.35
N GLY A 370 -12.09 16.91 -15.56
CA GLY A 370 -11.47 16.95 -16.89
C GLY A 370 -11.57 15.64 -17.69
N SER A 371 -12.00 14.53 -17.08
CA SER A 371 -11.95 13.19 -17.68
C SER A 371 -13.09 12.27 -17.23
N ALA A 372 -14.33 12.50 -17.70
CA ALA A 372 -15.33 11.48 -18.07
C ALA A 372 -16.74 12.07 -18.02
N PHE A 373 -17.44 12.08 -19.17
CA PHE A 373 -18.90 12.06 -19.16
C PHE A 373 -19.32 10.61 -18.84
N GLU A 374 -19.69 10.34 -17.59
CA GLU A 374 -20.49 9.14 -17.26
C GLU A 374 -21.88 9.29 -17.89
N VAL A 375 -22.29 8.30 -18.66
CA VAL A 375 -23.60 8.28 -19.32
C VAL A 375 -24.53 7.41 -18.49
N ASP A 376 -25.54 8.03 -17.90
CA ASP A 376 -26.65 7.37 -17.18
C ASP A 376 -27.35 6.36 -18.12
N VAL A 377 -27.37 5.08 -17.74
CA VAL A 377 -27.93 3.98 -18.55
C VAL A 377 -29.41 3.84 -18.29
N ARG A 378 -30.24 4.06 -19.32
CA ARG A 378 -31.71 4.10 -19.23
C ARG A 378 -32.41 2.98 -19.98
N VAL A 379 -31.67 2.13 -20.68
CA VAL A 379 -32.21 0.99 -21.42
C VAL A 379 -31.83 -0.33 -20.75
N THR A 380 -32.83 -1.19 -20.52
CA THR A 380 -32.64 -2.57 -20.05
C THR A 380 -33.28 -3.52 -21.05
N GLY A 381 -32.67 -4.69 -21.27
CA GLY A 381 -33.14 -5.63 -22.28
C GLY A 381 -32.19 -6.81 -22.47
N PRO A 382 -32.50 -7.73 -23.39
CA PRO A 382 -31.68 -8.93 -23.63
C PRO A 382 -30.23 -8.59 -23.97
N ARG A 383 -29.32 -9.53 -23.70
CA ARG A 383 -27.88 -9.39 -23.95
C ARG A 383 -27.59 -9.24 -25.43
N THR A 384 -26.67 -8.34 -25.78
CA THR A 384 -26.18 -8.19 -27.16
C THR A 384 -25.11 -9.23 -27.48
N GLU A 385 -25.23 -9.92 -28.62
CA GLU A 385 -24.16 -10.76 -29.16
C GLU A 385 -23.10 -9.86 -29.84
N PHE A 386 -21.90 -9.79 -29.26
CA PHE A 386 -20.81 -9.01 -29.85
C PHE A 386 -20.12 -9.78 -30.99
N VAL A 387 -20.20 -9.26 -32.21
CA VAL A 387 -19.63 -9.87 -33.44
C VAL A 387 -18.45 -9.07 -34.02
N GLY A 388 -18.03 -8.02 -33.32
CA GLY A 388 -17.02 -7.06 -33.80
C GLY A 388 -15.60 -7.61 -33.93
N TYR A 389 -15.33 -8.85 -33.51
CA TYR A 389 -14.06 -9.54 -33.76
C TYR A 389 -13.96 -10.07 -35.20
N GLU A 390 -15.09 -10.39 -35.82
CA GLU A 390 -15.14 -11.04 -37.13
C GLU A 390 -15.68 -10.12 -38.22
N ARG A 391 -16.56 -9.19 -37.85
CA ARG A 391 -17.33 -8.38 -38.78
C ARG A 391 -17.35 -6.92 -38.37
N THR A 392 -17.25 -6.05 -39.36
CA THR A 392 -17.45 -4.61 -39.18
C THR A 392 -18.83 -4.15 -39.66
N ASP A 393 -19.62 -5.02 -40.28
CA ASP A 393 -21.01 -4.77 -40.61
C ASP A 393 -21.91 -6.00 -40.38
N VAL A 394 -23.14 -5.76 -39.93
CA VAL A 394 -24.13 -6.82 -39.66
C VAL A 394 -25.56 -6.29 -39.81
N LEU A 395 -26.44 -7.11 -40.39
CA LEU A 395 -27.88 -6.90 -40.32
C LEU A 395 -28.40 -7.49 -39.00
N THR A 396 -29.09 -6.68 -38.21
CA THR A 396 -29.52 -7.00 -36.83
C THR A 396 -30.86 -6.31 -36.52
N ALA A 397 -31.46 -6.62 -35.36
CA ALA A 397 -32.60 -5.87 -34.82
C ALA A 397 -32.22 -5.07 -33.57
N ILE A 398 -32.99 -4.01 -33.29
CA ILE A 398 -32.97 -3.29 -32.01
C ILE A 398 -33.85 -4.06 -31.02
N LEU A 399 -33.26 -4.61 -29.96
CA LEU A 399 -33.93 -5.41 -28.94
C LEU A 399 -34.50 -4.58 -27.78
N ALA A 400 -33.91 -3.42 -27.52
CA ALA A 400 -34.38 -2.49 -26.51
C ALA A 400 -34.01 -1.07 -26.93
N TYR A 401 -34.87 -0.11 -26.61
CA TYR A 401 -34.74 1.29 -27.02
C TYR A 401 -35.18 2.22 -25.90
N ALA A 402 -34.41 3.27 -25.63
CA ALA A 402 -34.79 4.35 -24.73
C ALA A 402 -34.40 5.71 -25.32
N GLU A 403 -35.36 6.61 -25.49
CA GLU A 403 -35.10 7.97 -25.95
C GLU A 403 -34.50 8.80 -24.81
N LEU A 404 -33.42 9.53 -25.10
CA LEU A 404 -32.74 10.39 -24.12
C LEU A 404 -33.12 11.87 -24.23
N GLY A 405 -33.74 12.26 -25.35
CA GLY A 405 -34.00 13.65 -25.72
C GLY A 405 -33.01 14.18 -26.76
N ASP A 406 -33.30 15.34 -27.34
CA ASP A 406 -32.45 16.06 -28.31
C ASP A 406 -32.00 15.23 -29.53
N GLY A 407 -32.84 14.29 -29.97
CA GLY A 407 -32.52 13.41 -31.09
C GLY A 407 -31.43 12.38 -30.77
N THR A 408 -31.28 12.02 -29.50
CA THR A 408 -30.39 10.93 -29.06
C THR A 408 -31.19 9.82 -28.37
N PHE A 409 -30.69 8.60 -28.50
CA PHE A 409 -31.30 7.43 -27.89
C PHE A 409 -30.26 6.38 -27.51
N GLN A 410 -30.60 5.55 -26.54
CA GLN A 410 -29.88 4.32 -26.21
C GLN A 410 -30.57 3.12 -26.83
N ALA A 411 -29.78 2.18 -27.31
CA ALA A 411 -30.27 0.94 -27.89
C ALA A 411 -29.39 -0.25 -27.52
N LYS A 412 -30.04 -1.43 -27.45
CA LYS A 412 -29.37 -2.72 -27.46
C LYS A 412 -29.67 -3.42 -28.76
N LEU A 413 -28.64 -3.93 -29.43
CA LEU A 413 -28.79 -4.68 -30.67
C LEU A 413 -28.78 -6.18 -30.37
N GLU A 414 -29.44 -6.98 -31.20
CA GLU A 414 -29.30 -8.44 -31.14
C GLU A 414 -27.86 -8.86 -31.40
N ARG A 415 -27.25 -8.33 -32.48
CA ARG A 415 -25.85 -8.48 -32.83
C ARG A 415 -25.21 -7.12 -33.05
N SER A 416 -24.06 -6.87 -32.43
CA SER A 416 -23.36 -5.58 -32.55
C SER A 416 -21.91 -5.76 -32.99
N PRO A 417 -21.48 -5.03 -34.04
CA PRO A 417 -20.07 -4.97 -34.43
C PRO A 417 -19.29 -3.92 -33.62
N PHE A 418 -19.95 -3.04 -32.87
CA PHE A 418 -19.34 -1.92 -32.15
C PHE A 418 -18.61 -2.39 -30.90
N TYR A 419 -17.30 -2.16 -30.83
CA TYR A 419 -16.47 -2.47 -29.68
C TYR A 419 -16.73 -1.43 -28.58
N PRO A 420 -17.17 -1.86 -27.38
CA PRO A 420 -17.34 -0.96 -26.25
C PRO A 420 -15.99 -0.61 -25.66
N GLU A 421 -15.83 0.66 -25.24
CA GLU A 421 -14.59 1.17 -24.65
C GLU A 421 -14.06 0.21 -23.56
N GLY A 422 -12.77 -0.08 -23.60
CA GLY A 422 -12.15 -1.02 -22.66
C GLY A 422 -10.75 -1.47 -23.07
N GLY A 423 -9.91 -1.76 -22.06
CA GLY A 423 -8.52 -2.19 -22.28
C GLY A 423 -7.63 -1.11 -22.89
N GLY A 424 -7.93 0.18 -22.64
CA GLY A 424 -7.24 1.33 -23.22
C GLY A 424 -7.72 1.71 -24.63
N GLN A 425 -8.58 0.91 -25.27
CA GLN A 425 -9.16 1.22 -26.57
C GLN A 425 -10.46 2.01 -26.43
N VAL A 426 -10.58 3.11 -27.18
CA VAL A 426 -11.82 3.90 -27.24
C VAL A 426 -12.94 3.12 -27.91
N SER A 427 -14.20 3.49 -27.63
CA SER A 427 -15.34 2.91 -28.35
C SER A 427 -15.23 3.17 -29.85
N ASP A 428 -15.76 2.25 -30.66
CA ASP A 428 -15.83 2.48 -32.10
C ASP A 428 -16.65 3.72 -32.46
N ALA A 429 -16.41 4.22 -33.68
CA ALA A 429 -17.32 5.13 -34.37
C ALA A 429 -17.93 4.42 -35.58
N GLY A 430 -19.20 4.73 -35.86
CA GLY A 430 -19.95 4.14 -36.95
C GLY A 430 -21.42 4.50 -36.85
N TYR A 431 -22.30 3.74 -37.48
CA TYR A 431 -23.71 4.09 -37.57
C TYR A 431 -24.61 2.87 -37.71
N ILE A 432 -25.89 3.07 -37.42
CA ILE A 432 -26.96 2.14 -37.81
C ILE A 432 -27.81 2.77 -38.91
N GLU A 433 -28.27 1.94 -39.85
CA GLU A 433 -29.14 2.33 -40.95
C GLU A 433 -30.42 1.49 -40.92
N ASN A 434 -31.57 2.13 -40.89
CA ASN A 434 -32.88 1.48 -40.88
C ASN A 434 -33.14 0.79 -42.23
N GLU A 435 -33.43 -0.52 -42.20
CA GLU A 435 -33.57 -1.34 -43.39
C GLU A 435 -34.76 -0.93 -44.29
N GLU A 436 -35.84 -0.41 -43.70
CA GLU A 436 -37.05 -0.03 -44.43
C GLU A 436 -37.00 1.41 -44.95
N THR A 437 -36.50 2.33 -44.12
CA THR A 437 -36.58 3.77 -44.42
C THR A 437 -35.28 4.36 -44.95
N GLY A 438 -34.15 3.67 -44.78
CA GLY A 438 -32.81 4.21 -45.06
C GLY A 438 -32.38 5.32 -44.09
N ALA A 439 -33.13 5.57 -43.02
CA ALA A 439 -32.75 6.54 -41.99
C ALA A 439 -31.46 6.09 -41.30
N ARG A 440 -30.58 7.04 -40.95
CA ARG A 440 -29.27 6.75 -40.36
C ARG A 440 -29.11 7.43 -39.00
N ALA A 441 -28.54 6.72 -38.04
CA ALA A 441 -28.14 7.25 -36.73
C ALA A 441 -26.67 6.95 -36.45
N GLU A 442 -25.91 7.96 -36.06
CA GLU A 442 -24.47 7.87 -35.77
C GLU A 442 -24.24 7.41 -34.33
N LEU A 443 -23.27 6.52 -34.12
CA LEU A 443 -22.85 6.07 -32.80
C LEU A 443 -22.09 7.20 -32.10
N ILE A 444 -22.58 7.59 -30.93
CA ILE A 444 -21.91 8.53 -30.04
C ILE A 444 -20.93 7.78 -29.13
N LYS A 445 -21.38 6.68 -28.51
CA LYS A 445 -20.58 5.89 -27.58
C LYS A 445 -21.13 4.46 -27.45
N ALA A 446 -20.22 3.50 -27.35
CA ALA A 446 -20.53 2.14 -26.91
C ALA A 446 -20.01 1.95 -25.48
N THR A 447 -20.93 1.79 -24.53
CA THR A 447 -20.65 1.66 -23.10
C THR A 447 -20.66 0.19 -22.70
N ARG A 448 -19.61 -0.27 -22.03
CA ARG A 448 -19.49 -1.63 -21.52
C ARG A 448 -20.29 -1.79 -20.22
N LEU A 449 -21.03 -2.88 -20.10
CA LEU A 449 -21.74 -3.29 -18.89
C LEU A 449 -21.33 -4.73 -18.58
N ASP A 450 -20.27 -4.92 -17.80
CA ASP A 450 -19.65 -6.22 -17.53
C ASP A 450 -19.47 -7.06 -18.82
N ASP A 451 -20.38 -8.01 -19.04
CA ASP A 451 -20.44 -8.98 -20.12
C ASP A 451 -21.31 -8.55 -21.33
N ASP A 452 -21.80 -7.31 -21.31
CA ASP A 452 -22.79 -6.75 -22.23
C ASP A 452 -22.44 -5.31 -22.63
N GLN A 453 -23.31 -4.67 -23.41
CA GLN A 453 -23.13 -3.27 -23.80
C GLN A 453 -24.45 -2.52 -24.03
N VAL A 454 -24.35 -1.19 -23.92
CA VAL A 454 -25.38 -0.25 -24.35
C VAL A 454 -24.77 0.73 -25.34
N LEU A 455 -25.49 0.99 -26.43
CA LEU A 455 -25.06 1.88 -27.49
C LEU A 455 -25.88 3.18 -27.44
N THR A 456 -25.21 4.32 -27.43
CA THR A 456 -25.85 5.62 -27.53
C THR A 456 -25.68 6.17 -28.93
N PHE A 457 -26.78 6.51 -29.59
CA PHE A 457 -26.81 7.03 -30.95
C PHE A 457 -27.41 8.44 -31.03
N SER A 458 -27.02 9.19 -32.06
CA SER A 458 -27.68 10.43 -32.50
C SER A 458 -28.42 10.18 -33.82
N GLY A 459 -29.72 10.38 -33.82
CA GLY A 459 -30.59 10.21 -34.98
C GLY A 459 -32.05 10.00 -34.59
N GLN A 460 -32.93 9.89 -35.59
CA GLN A 460 -34.38 9.72 -35.42
C GLN A 460 -34.89 8.61 -36.35
N GLY A 461 -36.10 8.10 -36.10
CA GLY A 461 -36.71 7.04 -36.91
C GLY A 461 -36.27 5.62 -36.52
N PHE A 462 -35.87 5.45 -35.27
CA PHE A 462 -35.47 4.17 -34.68
C PHE A 462 -36.37 3.85 -33.49
N GLY A 463 -36.44 2.57 -33.12
CA GLY A 463 -37.32 2.05 -32.09
C GLY A 463 -37.12 0.55 -31.90
N GLU A 464 -37.68 0.02 -30.82
CA GLU A 464 -37.63 -1.41 -30.51
C GLU A 464 -38.28 -2.25 -31.63
N GLY A 465 -37.64 -3.37 -31.99
CA GLY A 465 -38.09 -4.28 -33.05
C GLY A 465 -37.67 -3.89 -34.47
N ILE A 466 -37.12 -2.69 -34.69
CA ILE A 466 -36.69 -2.26 -36.02
C ILE A 466 -35.43 -3.02 -36.46
N ARG A 467 -35.43 -3.48 -37.71
CA ARG A 467 -34.24 -4.06 -38.36
C ARG A 467 -33.33 -2.97 -38.89
N VAL A 468 -32.04 -3.10 -38.58
CA VAL A 468 -31.01 -2.14 -38.93
C VAL A 468 -29.76 -2.83 -39.46
N ARG A 469 -29.05 -2.15 -40.35
CA ARG A 469 -27.67 -2.47 -40.69
C ARG A 469 -26.74 -1.68 -39.77
N ALA A 470 -26.02 -2.37 -38.89
CA ALA A 470 -24.98 -1.78 -38.06
C ALA A 470 -23.64 -1.81 -38.80
N VAL A 471 -22.95 -0.66 -38.87
CA VAL A 471 -21.71 -0.50 -39.66
C VAL A 471 -20.66 0.26 -38.85
N VAL A 472 -19.50 -0.35 -38.69
CA VAL A 472 -18.24 0.28 -38.27
C VAL A 472 -17.38 0.47 -39.52
N PRO A 473 -17.11 1.71 -39.97
CA PRO A 473 -16.26 1.92 -41.13
C PRO A 473 -14.87 1.33 -40.93
N TRP A 474 -14.38 0.57 -41.92
CA TRP A 474 -13.04 -0.01 -41.90
C TRP A 474 -11.94 1.03 -41.71
N SER A 475 -12.14 2.23 -42.26
CA SER A 475 -11.24 3.39 -42.10
C SER A 475 -11.08 3.85 -40.65
N VAL A 476 -12.00 3.50 -39.76
CA VAL A 476 -11.91 3.77 -38.31
C VAL A 476 -11.39 2.55 -37.56
N ARG A 477 -11.91 1.36 -37.88
CA ARG A 477 -11.57 0.14 -37.16
C ARG A 477 -10.12 -0.29 -37.37
N PHE A 478 -9.64 -0.26 -38.62
CA PHE A 478 -8.30 -0.75 -38.93
C PHE A 478 -7.19 0.06 -38.25
N PRO A 479 -7.16 1.41 -38.30
CA PRO A 479 -6.16 2.18 -37.55
C PRO A 479 -6.19 1.92 -36.04
N THR A 480 -7.39 1.72 -35.48
CA THR A 480 -7.54 1.40 -34.06
C THR A 480 -6.94 0.03 -33.71
N MET A 481 -7.20 -1.00 -34.53
CA MET A 481 -6.60 -2.33 -34.37
C MET A 481 -5.07 -2.31 -34.56
N ALA A 482 -4.58 -1.54 -35.53
CA ALA A 482 -3.16 -1.36 -35.76
C ALA A 482 -2.48 -0.70 -34.56
N ASN A 483 -3.08 0.37 -34.01
CA ASN A 483 -2.56 1.04 -32.82
C ASN A 483 -2.64 0.15 -31.57
N HIS A 484 -3.68 -0.66 -31.42
CA HIS A 484 -3.77 -1.66 -30.35
C HIS A 484 -2.59 -2.65 -30.45
N THR A 485 -2.36 -3.19 -31.64
CA THR A 485 -1.25 -4.12 -31.88
C THR A 485 0.09 -3.45 -31.62
N ALA A 486 0.27 -2.21 -32.08
CA ALA A 486 1.47 -1.42 -31.84
C ALA A 486 1.71 -1.16 -30.34
N THR A 487 0.65 -1.07 -29.52
CA THR A 487 0.76 -0.95 -28.05
C THR A 487 1.51 -2.15 -27.46
N HIS A 488 1.13 -3.38 -27.85
CA HIS A 488 1.78 -4.60 -27.37
C HIS A 488 3.21 -4.72 -27.87
N VAL A 489 3.47 -4.36 -29.14
CA VAL A 489 4.82 -4.36 -29.71
C VAL A 489 5.71 -3.34 -28.99
N LEU A 490 5.21 -2.13 -28.75
CA LEU A 490 5.92 -1.08 -28.02
C LEU A 490 6.23 -1.52 -26.58
N HIS A 491 5.27 -2.12 -25.89
CA HIS A 491 5.48 -2.61 -24.53
C HIS A 491 6.59 -3.68 -24.47
N LYS A 492 6.59 -4.62 -25.42
CA LYS A 492 7.67 -5.62 -25.51
C LYS A 492 9.01 -4.99 -25.82
N ALA A 493 9.08 -4.05 -26.77
CA ALA A 493 10.31 -3.35 -27.11
C ALA A 493 10.86 -2.53 -25.93
N LEU A 494 9.99 -1.86 -25.16
CA LEU A 494 10.39 -1.13 -23.96
C LEU A 494 10.95 -2.07 -22.89
N ARG A 495 10.38 -3.25 -22.71
CA ARG A 495 10.93 -4.26 -21.77
C ARG A 495 12.27 -4.81 -22.24
N ASP A 496 12.43 -5.03 -23.54
CA ASP A 496 13.70 -5.52 -24.10
C ASP A 496 14.82 -4.47 -24.03
N LEU A 497 14.50 -3.19 -24.19
CA LEU A 497 15.46 -2.10 -24.15
C LEU A 497 15.78 -1.65 -22.72
N LEU A 498 14.74 -1.41 -21.92
CA LEU A 498 14.87 -0.75 -20.61
C LEU A 498 14.92 -1.77 -19.46
N GLY A 499 14.26 -2.91 -19.60
CA GLY A 499 14.22 -3.97 -18.58
C GLY A 499 12.81 -4.42 -18.19
N GLU A 500 12.74 -5.54 -17.48
CA GLU A 500 11.49 -6.20 -17.07
C GLU A 500 10.65 -5.42 -16.05
N HIS A 501 11.21 -4.35 -15.46
CA HIS A 501 10.50 -3.45 -14.54
C HIS A 501 9.48 -2.56 -15.24
N VAL A 502 9.56 -2.41 -16.56
CA VAL A 502 8.59 -1.66 -17.35
C VAL A 502 7.23 -2.34 -17.30
N LYS A 503 6.25 -1.65 -16.69
CA LYS A 503 4.85 -2.07 -16.63
C LYS A 503 3.96 -0.98 -17.23
N GLN A 504 2.88 -1.39 -17.88
CA GLN A 504 1.86 -0.47 -18.38
C GLN A 504 1.18 0.25 -17.20
N ALA A 505 1.20 1.59 -17.23
CA ALA A 505 0.53 2.46 -16.27
C ALA A 505 -0.74 3.09 -16.87
N GLY A 506 -0.82 3.18 -18.19
CA GLY A 506 -1.97 3.73 -18.90
C GLY A 506 -1.88 3.48 -20.40
N SER A 507 -3.02 3.47 -21.10
CA SER A 507 -3.04 3.38 -22.55
C SER A 507 -4.28 4.07 -23.11
N ALA A 508 -4.10 4.77 -24.22
CA ALA A 508 -5.18 5.34 -25.00
C ALA A 508 -4.95 5.00 -26.48
N VAL A 509 -5.76 4.08 -27.00
CA VAL A 509 -5.74 3.60 -28.38
C VAL A 509 -6.91 4.21 -29.13
N ARG A 510 -6.59 5.11 -30.06
CA ARG A 510 -7.56 5.79 -30.93
C ARG A 510 -7.18 5.57 -32.40
N PRO A 511 -8.09 5.83 -33.36
CA PRO A 511 -7.74 5.74 -34.78
C PRO A 511 -6.62 6.71 -35.18
N ASP A 512 -6.57 7.89 -34.56
CA ASP A 512 -5.65 8.98 -34.89
C ASP A 512 -4.35 8.98 -34.10
N LYS A 513 -4.33 8.35 -32.91
CA LYS A 513 -3.18 8.35 -32.02
C LYS A 513 -3.13 7.14 -31.10
N LEU A 514 -1.91 6.76 -30.74
CA LEU A 514 -1.61 5.85 -29.64
C LEU A 514 -0.87 6.63 -28.55
N ARG A 515 -1.35 6.51 -27.30
CA ARG A 515 -0.60 6.92 -26.11
C ARG A 515 -0.35 5.67 -25.25
N PHE A 516 0.89 5.45 -24.87
CA PHE A 516 1.27 4.36 -23.97
C PHE A 516 2.08 4.94 -22.80
N ASP A 517 1.51 4.84 -21.61
CA ASP A 517 2.12 5.34 -20.37
C ASP A 517 2.69 4.12 -19.62
N PHE A 518 3.96 4.19 -19.21
CA PHE A 518 4.66 3.06 -18.58
C PHE A 518 5.52 3.50 -17.40
N THR A 519 5.79 2.58 -16.48
CA THR A 519 6.63 2.83 -15.31
C THR A 519 8.11 2.79 -15.68
N HIS A 520 8.78 3.92 -15.57
CA HIS A 520 10.23 4.03 -15.71
C HIS A 520 10.74 5.19 -14.84
N PRO A 521 11.83 5.04 -14.08
CA PRO A 521 12.24 5.99 -13.05
C PRO A 521 12.77 7.33 -13.61
N GLN A 522 13.19 7.34 -14.87
CA GLN A 522 13.83 8.48 -15.54
C GLN A 522 13.14 8.76 -16.88
N ALA A 523 13.44 9.91 -17.50
CA ALA A 523 13.01 10.17 -18.86
C ALA A 523 13.90 9.39 -19.84
N LEU A 524 13.32 8.91 -20.95
CA LEU A 524 14.10 8.28 -22.01
C LEU A 524 15.12 9.24 -22.59
N THR A 525 16.34 8.75 -22.80
CA THR A 525 17.38 9.45 -23.53
C THR A 525 17.00 9.61 -25.02
N PRO A 526 17.67 10.51 -25.76
CA PRO A 526 17.44 10.65 -27.20
C PRO A 526 17.72 9.39 -28.02
N ASP A 527 18.61 8.51 -27.55
CA ASP A 527 18.96 7.26 -28.25
C ASP A 527 17.95 6.13 -27.94
N GLU A 528 17.32 6.17 -26.76
CA GLU A 528 16.25 5.23 -26.38
C GLU A 528 14.89 5.56 -27.00
N ARG A 529 14.70 6.81 -27.45
CA ARG A 529 13.45 7.32 -28.05
C ARG A 529 13.45 7.17 -29.57
#